data_AF-A0A969KUN7-F1
#
_entry.id   AF-A0A969KUN7-F1
#
_cell.length_a   1.000
_cell.length_b   1.000
_cell.length_c   1.000
_cell.angle_alpha   90.00
_cell.angle_beta   90.00
_cell.angle_gamma   90.00
#
_symmetry.space_group_name_H-M   'P 1'
#
loop_
_entity.id
_entity.type
_entity.pdbx_description
1 polymer ?
#
loop_
_entity_poly.entity_id
_entity_poly.type
_entity_poly.pdbx_seq_one_letter_code
_entity_poly.pdbx_strand_id
1 'polypeptide(L)'
;IVRRQYLGALSNDIGFKQQADGTYSAIISDYDRPRYSQAWVNQLTQRYGYRVLKQTAPAQGFTIEEEETLADGTIRLVVGRWV
;
A
#
# COMPACT_ATOMS: atom_id res chain seq x y z
N ILE A 1 -19.72 -4.59 -1.76
CA ILE A 1 -18.75 -4.66 -2.89
C ILE A 1 -19.53 -5.01 -4.15
N VAL A 2 -19.51 -4.17 -5.18
CA VAL A 2 -20.11 -4.50 -6.50
C VAL A 2 -19.06 -5.25 -7.33
N ARG A 3 -19.43 -6.34 -7.99
CA ARG A 3 -18.49 -7.15 -8.80
C ARG A 3 -18.32 -6.52 -10.19
N ARG A 4 -17.08 -6.46 -10.68
CA ARG A 4 -16.72 -5.87 -12.00
C ARG A 4 -17.55 -6.41 -13.18
N GLN A 5 -17.96 -7.68 -13.13
CA GLN A 5 -18.80 -8.28 -14.18
C GLN A 5 -20.16 -7.59 -14.38
N TYR A 6 -20.61 -6.76 -13.43
CA TYR A 6 -21.87 -6.01 -13.51
C TYR A 6 -21.66 -4.53 -13.87
N LEU A 7 -20.45 -4.14 -14.26
CA LEU A 7 -20.06 -2.75 -14.45
C LEU A 7 -19.58 -2.53 -15.89
N GLY A 8 -20.04 -1.44 -16.50
CA GLY A 8 -19.61 -1.03 -17.84
C GLY A 8 -18.16 -0.53 -17.85
N ALA A 9 -17.57 -0.40 -19.05
CA ALA A 9 -16.20 0.09 -19.21
C ALA A 9 -15.95 1.49 -18.63
N LEU A 10 -17.01 2.31 -18.50
CA LEU A 10 -16.99 3.65 -17.93
C LEU A 10 -17.29 3.69 -16.41
N SER A 11 -17.37 2.53 -15.76
CA SER A 11 -17.55 2.47 -14.30
C SER A 11 -16.26 2.84 -13.58
N ASN A 12 -16.37 3.74 -12.59
CA ASN A 12 -15.26 4.10 -11.71
C ASN A 12 -15.09 3.01 -10.66
N ASP A 13 -14.05 2.21 -10.80
CA ASP A 13 -13.72 1.11 -9.90
C ASP A 13 -12.29 1.27 -9.42
N ILE A 14 -12.11 1.48 -8.12
CA ILE A 14 -10.81 1.40 -7.45
C ILE A 14 -10.97 0.53 -6.23
N GLY A 15 -10.13 -0.50 -6.12
CA GLY A 15 -10.14 -1.38 -4.97
C GLY A 15 -9.01 -2.38 -4.99
N PHE A 16 -9.00 -3.26 -4.00
CA PHE A 16 -8.04 -4.34 -3.86
C PHE A 16 -8.78 -5.65 -3.72
N LYS A 17 -8.34 -6.67 -4.47
CA LYS A 17 -8.84 -8.04 -4.36
C LYS A 17 -7.74 -8.92 -3.77
N GLN A 18 -8.05 -9.55 -2.65
CA GLN A 18 -7.20 -10.60 -2.09
C GLN A 18 -7.13 -11.80 -3.05
N GLN A 19 -5.92 -12.27 -3.29
CA GLN A 19 -5.60 -13.45 -4.10
C GLN A 19 -5.58 -14.69 -3.21
N ALA A 20 -5.54 -15.87 -3.83
CA ALA A 20 -5.53 -17.15 -3.12
C ALA A 20 -4.29 -17.34 -2.23
N ASP A 21 -3.16 -16.72 -2.61
CA ASP A 21 -1.90 -16.74 -1.86
C ASP A 21 -1.85 -15.69 -0.73
N GLY A 22 -2.95 -14.95 -0.50
CA GLY A 22 -3.03 -13.91 0.51
C GLY A 22 -2.50 -12.54 0.08
N THR A 23 -1.92 -12.41 -1.11
CA THR A 23 -1.52 -11.12 -1.68
C THR A 23 -2.73 -10.31 -2.13
N TYR A 24 -2.55 -9.02 -2.45
CA TYR A 24 -3.61 -8.16 -2.95
C TYR A 24 -3.27 -7.64 -4.35
N SER A 25 -4.25 -7.73 -5.26
CA SER A 25 -4.17 -7.12 -6.60
C SER A 25 -5.04 -5.87 -6.64
N ALA A 26 -4.50 -4.78 -7.18
CA ALA A 26 -5.26 -3.56 -7.41
C ALA A 26 -6.23 -3.75 -8.59
N ILE A 27 -7.49 -3.44 -8.38
CA ILE A 27 -8.53 -3.35 -9.41
C ILE A 27 -8.75 -1.87 -9.65
N ILE A 28 -8.32 -1.39 -10.81
CA ILE A 28 -8.44 0.01 -11.23
C ILE A 28 -9.07 0.01 -12.63
N SER A 29 -10.15 0.76 -12.80
CA SER A 29 -10.82 0.90 -14.09
C SER A 29 -9.90 1.52 -15.14
N ASP A 30 -10.16 1.28 -16.42
CA ASP A 30 -9.38 1.91 -17.50
C ASP A 30 -9.57 3.44 -17.53
N TYR A 31 -10.73 3.92 -17.08
CA TYR A 31 -11.01 5.35 -16.91
C TYR A 31 -10.14 5.98 -15.82
N ASP A 32 -9.92 5.26 -14.71
CA ASP A 32 -9.15 5.69 -13.55
C ASP A 32 -7.63 5.51 -13.73
N ARG A 33 -7.21 4.55 -14.56
CA ARG A 33 -5.81 4.13 -14.74
C ARG A 33 -4.84 5.27 -15.11
N PRO A 34 -5.20 6.32 -15.89
CA PRO A 34 -4.31 7.45 -16.13
C PRO A 34 -3.96 8.24 -14.86
N ARG A 35 -4.88 8.28 -13.88
CA ARG A 35 -4.70 8.98 -12.61
C ARG A 35 -4.08 8.08 -11.54
N TYR A 36 -4.47 6.81 -11.52
CA TYR A 36 -4.03 5.82 -10.53
C TYR A 36 -3.18 4.76 -11.19
N SER A 37 -1.97 5.18 -11.59
CA SER A 37 -1.00 4.32 -12.26
C SER A 37 -0.37 3.30 -11.31
N GLN A 38 0.43 2.37 -11.85
CA GLN A 38 1.23 1.46 -11.02
C GLN A 38 2.17 2.21 -10.07
N ALA A 39 2.72 3.36 -10.48
CA ALA A 39 3.56 4.18 -9.62
C ALA A 39 2.77 4.72 -8.41
N TRP A 40 1.52 5.12 -8.62
CA TRP A 40 0.62 5.53 -7.53
C TRP A 40 0.32 4.36 -6.58
N VAL A 41 0.05 3.17 -7.10
CA VAL A 41 -0.17 1.96 -6.27
C VAL A 41 1.08 1.62 -5.45
N ASN A 42 2.28 1.78 -6.02
CA ASN A 42 3.53 1.55 -5.30
C ASN A 42 3.70 2.55 -4.14
N GLN A 43 3.41 3.84 -4.37
CA GLN A 43 3.44 4.86 -3.30
C GLN A 43 2.42 4.57 -2.20
N LEU A 44 1.20 4.17 -2.58
CA LEU A 44 0.16 3.76 -1.63
C LEU A 44 0.62 2.56 -0.79
N THR A 45 1.20 1.55 -1.43
CA THR A 45 1.71 0.34 -0.77
C THR A 45 2.83 0.68 0.22
N GLN A 46 3.79 1.53 -0.18
CA GLN A 46 4.85 2.02 0.71
C GLN A 46 4.26 2.73 1.92
N ARG A 47 3.30 3.65 1.73
CA ARG A 47 2.69 4.40 2.83
C ARG A 47 1.90 3.49 3.77
N TYR A 48 1.24 2.46 3.24
CA TYR A 48 0.57 1.45 4.06
C TYR A 48 1.57 0.66 4.90
N GLY A 49 2.64 0.13 4.28
CA GLY A 49 3.70 -0.61 4.99
C GLY A 49 4.35 0.22 6.10
N TYR A 50 4.65 1.49 5.83
CA TYR A 50 5.13 2.45 6.83
C TYR A 50 4.19 2.55 8.05
N ARG A 51 2.88 2.72 7.82
CA ARG A 51 1.90 2.85 8.91
C ARG A 51 1.77 1.57 9.71
N VAL A 52 1.69 0.42 9.04
CA VAL A 52 1.64 -0.89 9.69
C VAL A 52 2.88 -1.09 10.55
N LEU A 53 4.08 -0.85 10.00
CA LEU A 53 5.33 -1.04 10.75
C LEU A 53 5.39 -0.16 12.00
N LYS A 54 5.06 1.12 11.90
CA LYS A 54 5.01 2.03 13.07
C LYS A 54 3.99 1.59 14.12
N GLN A 55 2.90 0.96 13.71
CA GLN A 55 1.89 0.46 14.63
C GLN A 55 2.32 -0.85 15.29
N THR A 56 2.95 -1.77 14.55
CA THR A 56 3.20 -3.14 15.02
C THR A 56 4.57 -3.32 15.65
N ALA A 57 5.59 -2.56 15.24
CA ALA A 57 6.96 -2.70 15.74
C ALA A 57 7.07 -2.49 17.27
N PRO A 58 6.44 -1.45 17.87
CA PRO A 58 6.47 -1.26 19.33
C PRO A 58 5.85 -2.42 20.11
N ALA A 59 4.73 -2.96 19.61
CA ALA A 59 4.08 -4.11 20.23
C ALA A 59 4.94 -5.39 20.20
N GLN A 60 5.93 -5.45 19.29
CA GLN A 60 6.89 -6.54 19.18
C GLN A 60 8.21 -6.26 19.91
N GLY A 61 8.29 -5.15 20.66
CA GLY A 61 9.48 -4.75 21.44
C GLY A 61 10.57 -4.07 20.63
N PHE A 62 10.25 -3.58 19.43
CA PHE A 62 11.16 -2.74 18.65
C PHE A 62 10.86 -1.25 18.89
N THR A 63 11.90 -0.44 18.92
CA THR A 63 11.81 1.02 18.89
C THR A 63 12.11 1.51 17.47
N ILE A 64 11.39 2.54 17.01
CA ILE A 64 11.77 3.25 15.79
C ILE A 64 12.91 4.20 16.14
N GLU A 65 14.09 3.99 15.56
CA GLU A 65 15.31 4.74 15.87
C GLU A 65 15.52 5.89 14.89
N GLU A 66 15.24 5.67 13.61
CA GLU A 66 15.34 6.68 12.57
C GLU A 66 14.17 6.58 11.58
N GLU A 67 13.74 7.73 11.08
CA GLU A 67 12.71 7.88 10.05
C GLU A 67 13.15 8.95 9.06
N GLU A 68 13.31 8.57 7.79
CA GLU A 68 13.75 9.46 6.72
C GLU A 68 12.94 9.21 5.44
N THR A 69 12.62 10.29 4.70
CA THR A 69 12.16 10.18 3.31
C THR A 69 13.30 10.61 2.40
N LEU A 70 13.78 9.69 1.56
CA LEU A 70 14.86 9.94 0.62
C LEU A 70 14.40 10.83 -0.53
N ALA A 71 15.35 11.36 -1.31
CA ALA A 71 15.08 12.27 -2.43
C ALA A 71 14.17 11.66 -3.52
N ASP A 72 14.16 10.34 -3.67
CA ASP A 72 13.30 9.61 -4.62
C ASP A 72 11.90 9.28 -4.05
N GLY A 73 11.61 9.72 -2.82
CA GLY A 73 10.36 9.46 -2.12
C GLY A 73 10.32 8.11 -1.38
N THR A 74 11.42 7.34 -1.38
CA THR A 74 11.54 6.13 -0.56
C THR A 74 11.47 6.48 0.92
N ILE A 75 10.68 5.75 1.69
CA ILE A 75 10.63 5.91 3.15
C ILE A 75 11.56 4.87 3.80
N ARG A 76 12.60 5.34 4.50
CA ARG A 76 13.50 4.52 5.30
C ARG A 76 13.09 4.59 6.78
N LEU A 77 12.92 3.43 7.39
CA LEU A 77 12.71 3.26 8.83
C LEU A 77 13.81 2.35 9.37
N VAL A 78 14.53 2.81 10.39
CA VAL A 78 15.46 1.99 11.17
C VAL A 78 14.76 1.61 12.46
N VAL A 79 14.71 0.31 12.75
CA VAL A 79 14.10 -0.22 13.98
C VAL A 79 15.14 -1.03 14.74
N GLY A 80 15.22 -0.79 16.04
CA GLY A 80 16.16 -1.45 16.94
C GLY A 80 15.44 -2.14 18.08
N ARG A 81 16.06 -3.18 18.63
CA ARG A 81 15.61 -3.87 19.84
C ARG A 81 16.82 -4.14 20.71
N TRP A 82 16.77 -3.60 21.92
CA TRP A 82 17.83 -3.74 22.91
C TRP A 82 17.35 -4.71 23.99
N VAL A 83 18.16 -5.72 24.27
CA VAL A 83 17.94 -6.77 25.29
C VAL A 83 18.79 -6.50 26.52
#